data_AF-A0A3N5WA86-F1
#
_entry.id   AF-A0A3N5WA86-F1
#
_cell.length_a   1.000
_cell.length_b   1.000
_cell.length_c   1.000
_cell.angle_alpha   90.00
_cell.angle_beta   90.00
_cell.angle_gamma   90.00
#
_symmetry.space_group_name_H-M   'P 1'
#
loop_
_entity.id
_entity.type
_entity.pdbx_description
1 polymer ?
#
loop_
_entity_poly.entity_id
_entity_poly.type
_entity_poly.pdbx_seq_one_letter_code
_entity_poly.pdbx_strand_id
1 'polypeptide(L)'
;MMRLDRMAFIHIVVSLFLLVSLILGGTAHGENGILPVDRFRGGVNGEGNPTGWKLEKTPGPNSRYVIEKEKEDYLLRLLSVNDGFGLRKEISFDIRQYPYLSWWWKAGQLPKGGDIR
;
A
#
# COMPACT_ATOMS: atom_id res chain seq x y z
N MET A 1 -3.42 42.61 49.84
CA MET A 1 -2.54 42.91 48.69
C MET A 1 -1.34 41.96 48.78
N MET A 2 -1.43 40.80 48.12
CA MET A 2 -0.52 39.67 48.32
C MET A 2 0.69 39.83 47.38
N ARG A 3 1.87 40.15 47.92
CA ARG A 3 3.14 40.14 47.17
C ARG A 3 3.50 38.67 46.93
N LEU A 4 3.12 38.16 45.77
CA LEU A 4 3.60 36.87 45.31
C LEU A 4 5.13 36.95 45.17
N ASP A 5 5.85 36.08 45.86
CA ASP A 5 7.30 36.08 45.87
C ASP A 5 7.81 35.92 44.43
N ARG A 6 8.73 36.79 43.99
CA ARG A 6 9.12 36.89 42.58
C ARG A 6 9.65 35.56 42.03
N MET A 7 10.26 34.75 42.90
CA MET A 7 10.72 33.40 42.61
C MET A 7 9.56 32.39 42.44
N ALA A 8 8.52 32.47 43.27
CA ALA A 8 7.34 31.62 43.16
C ALA A 8 6.57 31.88 41.85
N PHE A 9 6.49 33.14 41.42
CA PHE A 9 5.91 33.49 40.13
C PHE A 9 6.69 32.88 38.95
N ILE A 10 8.03 32.93 38.99
CA ILE A 10 8.88 32.34 37.94
C ILE A 10 8.71 30.82 37.87
N HIS A 11 8.70 30.13 39.02
CA HIS A 11 8.49 28.68 39.05
C HIS A 11 7.14 28.26 38.50
N ILE A 12 6.07 29.01 38.80
CA ILE A 12 4.73 28.75 38.25
C ILE A 12 4.73 28.89 36.73
N VAL A 13 5.32 29.95 36.19
CA VAL A 13 5.37 30.19 34.74
C VAL A 13 6.18 29.11 34.03
N VAL A 14 7.34 28.71 34.58
CA VAL A 14 8.16 27.63 34.01
C VAL A 14 7.43 26.29 34.04
N SER A 15 6.76 25.98 35.16
CA SER A 15 5.98 24.74 35.29
C SER A 15 4.82 24.70 34.32
N LEU A 16 4.12 25.83 34.13
CA LEU A 16 3.03 25.95 33.16
C LEU A 16 3.55 25.80 31.72
N PHE A 17 4.69 26.40 31.39
CA PHE A 17 5.32 26.28 30.09
C PHE A 17 5.75 24.85 29.77
N LEU A 18 6.33 24.14 30.75
CA LEU A 18 6.70 22.73 30.63
C LEU A 18 5.47 21.83 30.47
N LEU A 19 4.40 22.08 31.23
CA LEU A 19 3.14 21.34 31.12
C LEU A 19 2.51 21.52 29.73
N VAL A 20 2.47 22.76 29.23
CA VAL A 20 1.96 23.10 27.90
C VAL A 20 2.80 22.45 26.81
N SER A 21 4.13 22.44 26.96
CA SER A 21 5.04 21.77 26.01
C SER A 21 4.83 20.25 25.98
N LEU A 22 4.50 19.63 27.12
CA LEU A 22 4.16 18.21 27.18
C LEU A 22 2.83 17.88 26.47
N ILE A 23 1.84 18.76 26.58
CA ILE A 23 0.52 18.60 25.95
C ILE A 23 0.59 18.84 24.43
N LEU A 24 1.44 19.76 23.98
CA LEU A 24 1.68 20.08 22.57
C LEU A 24 2.69 19.15 21.89
N GLY A 25 3.38 18.30 22.65
CA GLY A 25 4.25 17.25 22.13
C GLY A 25 3.40 16.18 21.44
N GLY A 26 2.97 16.45 20.21
CA GLY A 26 2.24 15.50 19.38
C GLY A 26 3.01 14.20 19.27
N THR A 27 2.31 13.07 19.42
CA THR A 27 2.87 11.75 19.14
C THR A 27 3.22 11.69 17.66
N ALA A 28 4.50 11.80 17.32
CA ALA A 28 4.99 11.44 16.00
C ALA A 28 4.84 9.93 15.84
N HIS A 29 3.65 9.48 15.47
CA HIS A 29 3.40 8.10 15.07
C HIS A 29 3.97 7.95 13.65
N GLY A 30 5.25 7.55 13.58
CA GLY A 30 5.82 7.01 12.35
C GLY A 30 5.16 5.66 12.08
N GLU A 31 3.96 5.67 11.53
CA GLU A 31 3.32 4.45 11.05
C GLU A 31 4.05 4.04 9.76
N ASN A 32 5.13 3.26 9.93
CA ASN A 32 5.82 2.55 8.85
C ASN A 32 4.93 1.41 8.33
N GLY A 33 3.73 1.75 7.86
CA GLY A 33 2.74 0.82 7.36
C GLY A 33 3.03 0.37 5.93
N ILE A 34 2.52 -0.79 5.55
CA ILE A 34 2.46 -1.21 4.14
C ILE A 34 1.17 -0.64 3.55
N LEU A 35 1.25 0.08 2.43
CA LEU A 35 0.09 0.42 1.62
C LEU A 35 -0.23 -0.76 0.68
N PRO A 36 -1.28 -1.57 0.93
CA PRO A 36 -1.58 -2.71 0.06
C PRO A 36 -2.12 -2.22 -1.28
N VAL A 37 -1.44 -2.56 -2.38
CA VAL A 37 -1.95 -2.31 -3.73
C VAL A 37 -3.17 -3.19 -4.00
N ASP A 38 -3.03 -4.50 -3.76
CA ASP A 38 -4.16 -5.43 -3.80
C ASP A 38 -3.82 -6.76 -3.09
N ARG A 39 -4.86 -7.48 -2.68
CA ARG A 39 -4.81 -8.89 -2.23
C ARG A 39 -5.81 -9.77 -2.98
N PHE A 40 -6.43 -9.22 -4.04
CA PHE A 40 -7.43 -9.82 -4.91
C PHE A 40 -8.67 -10.41 -4.21
N ARG A 41 -8.95 -9.97 -2.98
CA ARG A 41 -10.13 -10.39 -2.19
C ARG A 41 -11.43 -9.72 -2.63
N GLY A 42 -11.35 -8.63 -3.37
CA GLY A 42 -12.51 -7.85 -3.85
C GLY A 42 -13.24 -8.47 -5.05
N GLY A 43 -12.83 -9.65 -5.51
CA GLY A 43 -13.44 -10.33 -6.66
C GLY A 43 -13.26 -9.57 -7.98
N VAL A 44 -14.20 -9.78 -8.89
CA VAL A 44 -14.24 -9.16 -10.22
C VAL A 44 -15.40 -8.16 -10.33
N ASN A 45 -15.22 -7.14 -11.17
CA ASN A 45 -16.26 -6.18 -11.53
C ASN A 45 -17.17 -6.74 -12.65
N GLY A 46 -18.12 -5.91 -13.11
CA GLY A 46 -19.07 -6.29 -14.18
C GLY A 46 -18.42 -6.60 -15.54
N GLU A 47 -17.16 -6.24 -15.74
CA GLU A 47 -16.37 -6.55 -16.95
C GLU A 47 -15.51 -7.82 -16.78
N GLY A 48 -15.56 -8.47 -15.61
CA GLY A 48 -14.70 -9.61 -15.28
C GLY A 48 -13.27 -9.24 -14.88
N ASN A 49 -12.96 -7.94 -14.78
CA ASN A 49 -11.66 -7.45 -14.29
C ASN A 49 -11.60 -7.49 -12.76
N PRO A 50 -10.45 -7.79 -12.13
CA PRO A 50 -10.31 -7.61 -10.69
C PRO A 50 -10.74 -6.21 -10.25
N THR A 51 -11.48 -6.10 -9.15
CA THR A 51 -12.06 -4.82 -8.72
C THR A 51 -11.00 -3.72 -8.62
N GLY A 52 -11.19 -2.62 -9.35
CA GLY A 52 -10.26 -1.48 -9.42
C GLY A 52 -9.12 -1.63 -10.44
N TRP A 53 -9.03 -2.77 -11.13
CA TRP A 53 -8.07 -2.99 -12.22
C TRP A 53 -8.74 -2.78 -13.57
N LYS A 54 -7.95 -2.31 -14.54
CA LYS A 54 -8.33 -2.13 -15.93
C LYS A 54 -7.44 -2.99 -16.81
N LEU A 55 -8.04 -3.64 -17.80
CA LEU A 55 -7.33 -4.39 -18.82
C LEU A 55 -6.63 -3.43 -19.79
N GLU A 56 -5.33 -3.60 -20.01
CA GLU A 56 -4.56 -2.73 -20.91
C GLU A 56 -4.72 -3.12 -22.39
N LYS A 57 -4.85 -4.42 -22.64
CA LYS A 57 -5.04 -4.99 -23.98
C LYS A 57 -5.87 -6.25 -23.87
N THR A 58 -6.79 -6.44 -24.81
CA THR A 58 -7.59 -7.67 -24.91
C THR A 58 -6.67 -8.88 -25.14
N PRO A 59 -6.73 -9.92 -24.29
CA PRO A 59 -6.03 -11.17 -24.51
C PRO A 59 -6.48 -11.83 -25.82
N GLY A 60 -5.57 -12.54 -26.48
CA GLY A 60 -5.91 -13.44 -27.56
C GLY A 60 -6.83 -14.58 -27.10
N PRO A 61 -7.39 -15.36 -28.04
CA PRO A 61 -8.43 -16.36 -27.73
C PRO A 61 -7.97 -17.49 -26.79
N ASN A 62 -6.65 -17.72 -26.68
CA ASN A 62 -6.06 -18.74 -25.82
C ASN A 62 -5.45 -18.16 -24.53
N SER A 63 -5.44 -16.84 -24.41
CA SER A 63 -4.86 -16.11 -23.30
C SER A 63 -5.94 -15.68 -22.34
N ARG A 64 -5.63 -15.69 -21.04
CA ARG A 64 -6.63 -15.38 -20.01
C ARG A 64 -5.98 -14.93 -18.72
N TYR A 65 -6.77 -14.24 -17.92
CA TYR A 65 -6.46 -13.93 -16.54
C TYR A 65 -7.61 -14.36 -15.64
N VAL A 66 -7.29 -14.74 -14.41
CA VAL A 66 -8.28 -15.20 -13.43
C VAL A 66 -7.76 -14.95 -12.02
N ILE A 67 -8.67 -14.62 -11.11
CA ILE A 67 -8.36 -14.61 -9.68
C ILE A 67 -8.48 -16.04 -9.16
N GLU A 68 -7.41 -16.57 -8.59
CA GLU A 68 -7.37 -17.90 -8.00
C GLU A 68 -7.08 -17.83 -6.51
N LYS A 69 -7.64 -18.79 -5.76
CA LYS A 69 -7.32 -18.98 -4.36
C LYS A 69 -6.12 -19.92 -4.24
N GLU A 70 -5.05 -19.48 -3.60
CA GLU A 70 -3.90 -20.29 -3.23
C GLU A 70 -3.77 -20.30 -1.70
N LYS A 71 -4.09 -21.44 -1.08
CA LYS A 71 -4.20 -21.60 0.38
C LYS A 71 -5.19 -20.59 1.00
N GLU A 72 -4.71 -19.63 1.78
CA GLU A 72 -5.51 -18.59 2.45
C GLU A 72 -5.53 -17.27 1.68
N ASP A 73 -4.76 -17.16 0.60
CA ASP A 73 -4.62 -15.93 -0.19
C ASP A 73 -5.26 -16.06 -1.58
N TYR A 74 -5.47 -14.90 -2.21
CA TYR A 74 -5.92 -14.80 -3.60
C TYR A 74 -4.82 -14.17 -4.44
N LEU A 75 -4.64 -14.70 -5.64
CA LEU A 75 -3.65 -14.23 -6.60
C LEU A 75 -4.30 -13.99 -7.95
N LEU A 76 -3.70 -13.10 -8.73
CA LEU A 76 -4.02 -12.92 -10.14
C LEU A 76 -3.12 -13.84 -10.96
N ARG A 77 -3.70 -14.86 -11.59
CA ARG A 77 -2.99 -15.70 -12.57
C ARG A 77 -3.11 -15.06 -13.95
N LEU A 78 -1.98 -14.97 -14.63
CA LEU A 78 -1.88 -14.53 -16.02
C LEU A 78 -1.40 -15.71 -16.87
N LEU A 79 -2.10 -16.01 -17.97
CA LEU A 79 -1.69 -16.98 -18.98
C LEU A 79 -1.68 -16.29 -20.35
N SER A 80 -0.50 -16.23 -20.97
CA SER A 80 -0.31 -15.68 -22.31
C SER A 80 0.13 -16.79 -23.27
N VAL A 81 -0.45 -16.79 -24.46
CA VAL A 81 -0.23 -17.80 -25.51
C VAL A 81 -0.03 -17.08 -26.84
N ASN A 82 1.23 -16.98 -27.26
CA ASN A 82 1.65 -16.25 -28.47
C ASN A 82 1.17 -14.79 -28.53
N ASP A 83 0.98 -14.17 -27.37
CA ASP A 83 0.58 -12.78 -27.21
C ASP A 83 1.15 -12.18 -25.91
N GLY A 84 0.78 -10.93 -25.63
CA GLY A 84 1.08 -10.24 -24.38
C GLY A 84 -0.03 -9.25 -24.06
N PHE A 85 -0.42 -9.22 -22.78
CA PHE A 85 -1.42 -8.32 -22.21
C PHE A 85 -1.11 -8.06 -20.73
N GLY A 86 -1.74 -7.05 -20.15
CA GLY A 86 -1.52 -6.62 -18.78
C GLY A 86 -2.79 -6.09 -18.13
N LEU A 87 -2.77 -6.03 -16.80
CA LEU A 87 -3.78 -5.35 -16.00
C LEU A 87 -3.11 -4.23 -15.22
N ARG A 88 -3.78 -3.09 -15.14
CA ARG A 88 -3.28 -1.87 -14.49
C ARG A 88 -4.26 -1.38 -13.44
N LYS A 89 -3.74 -1.03 -12.28
CA LYS A 89 -4.48 -0.36 -11.21
C LYS A 89 -3.90 1.04 -11.00
N GLU A 90 -4.77 2.03 -10.96
CA GLU A 90 -4.39 3.40 -10.59
C GLU A 90 -4.47 3.55 -9.07
N ILE A 91 -3.39 4.03 -8.46
CA ILE A 91 -3.32 4.35 -7.04
C ILE A 91 -2.62 5.71 -6.87
N SER A 92 -3.05 6.48 -5.88
CA SER A 92 -2.44 7.76 -5.52
C SER A 92 -1.88 7.65 -4.10
N PHE A 93 -0.60 7.96 -3.93
CA PHE A 93 0.11 7.88 -2.65
C PHE A 93 1.33 8.82 -2.63
N ASP A 94 1.83 9.19 -1.45
CA ASP A 94 3.09 9.93 -1.32
C ASP A 94 4.27 8.96 -1.38
N ILE A 95 5.08 9.06 -2.44
CA ILE A 95 6.28 8.22 -2.62
C ILE A 95 7.33 8.43 -1.52
N ARG A 96 7.31 9.58 -0.83
CA ARG A 96 8.20 9.83 0.33
C ARG A 96 7.78 9.00 1.55
N GLN A 97 6.51 8.62 1.63
CA GLN A 97 5.99 7.73 2.67
C GLN A 97 6.12 6.26 2.28
N TYR A 98 5.93 5.92 0.99
CA TYR A 98 6.02 4.55 0.47
C TYR A 98 7.01 4.44 -0.71
N PRO A 99 8.32 4.49 -0.44
CA PRO A 99 9.34 4.55 -1.50
C PRO A 99 9.62 3.20 -2.18
N TYR A 100 9.13 2.09 -1.62
CA TYR A 100 9.40 0.75 -2.13
C TYR A 100 8.13 0.07 -2.62
N LEU A 101 8.19 -0.47 -3.84
CA LEU A 101 7.16 -1.35 -4.37
C LEU A 101 7.60 -2.81 -4.17
N SER A 102 6.79 -3.58 -3.44
CA SER A 102 7.03 -5.00 -3.18
C SER A 102 5.91 -5.84 -3.76
N TRP A 103 6.26 -6.93 -4.45
CA TRP A 103 5.31 -7.91 -4.94
C TRP A 103 5.90 -9.32 -4.87
N TRP A 104 5.02 -10.31 -4.82
CA TRP A 104 5.38 -11.71 -4.97
C TRP A 104 4.79 -12.23 -6.27
N TRP A 105 5.56 -13.06 -6.96
CA TRP A 105 5.16 -13.68 -8.19
C TRP A 105 5.77 -15.08 -8.28
N LYS A 106 5.16 -15.91 -9.12
CA LYS A 106 5.64 -17.26 -9.42
C LYS A 106 5.41 -17.53 -10.90
N ALA A 107 6.43 -18.04 -11.58
CA ALA A 107 6.25 -18.58 -12.92
C ALA A 107 5.66 -19.99 -12.82
N GLY A 108 4.48 -20.20 -13.42
CA GLY A 108 3.89 -21.55 -13.55
C GLY A 108 4.54 -22.35 -14.69
N GLN A 109 4.74 -21.69 -15.84
CA GLN A 109 5.39 -22.23 -17.02
C GLN A 109 6.05 -21.09 -17.77
N LEU A 110 7.28 -21.30 -18.23
CA LEU A 110 7.96 -20.37 -19.13
C LEU A 110 7.71 -20.78 -20.58
N PRO A 111 7.68 -19.82 -21.52
CA PRO A 111 7.67 -20.16 -22.94
C PRO A 111 8.94 -20.94 -23.31
N LYS A 112 8.90 -21.70 -24.40
CA LYS A 112 10.09 -22.41 -24.90
C LYS A 112 11.19 -21.39 -25.20
N GLY A 113 12.37 -21.56 -24.59
CA GLY A 113 13.47 -20.59 -24.69
C GLY A 113 13.28 -19.32 -23.85
N GLY A 114 12.27 -19.28 -22.98
CA GLY A 114 12.01 -18.15 -22.07
C GLY A 114 12.85 -18.15 -20.80
N ASP A 115 13.68 -19.18 -20.59
CA ASP A 115 14.73 -19.13 -19.58
C ASP A 115 15.94 -18.43 -20.20
N ILE A 116 16.20 -17.20 -19.75
CA ILE A 116 17.30 -16.34 -20.23
C ILE A 116 18.54 -16.42 -19.32
N ARG A 117 18.57 -17.38 -18.39
CA ARG A 117 19.71 -17.62 -17.51
C ARG A 117 20.89 -18.24 -18.23
#